data_AF-A0A3D3QBJ0-F1
#
_entry.id   AF-A0A3D3QBJ0-F1
#
_cell.length_a   1.000
_cell.length_b   1.000
_cell.length_c   1.000
_cell.angle_alpha   90.00
_cell.angle_beta   90.00
_cell.angle_gamma   90.00
#
_symmetry.space_group_name_H-M   'P 1'
#
loop_
_entity.id
_entity.type
_entity.pdbx_description
1 polymer ?
#
loop_
_entity_poly.entity_id
_entity_poly.type
_entity_poly.pdbx_seq_one_letter_code
_entity_poly.pdbx_strand_id
1 'polypeptide(L)'
;MSIEQPSAPDAADPIFTPLRFRNLTVKNRLFRSSISGRIDNYDGSGTQARVNWEERFARGGVGAIISAHVPVHVRGRVLPNYAFIDDDDKIPFWRAVG
;
A
#
# COMPACT_ATOMS: atom_id res chain seq x y z
N MET A 1 2.22 -42.75 -6.98
CA MET A 1 1.70 -41.57 -6.28
C MET A 1 1.62 -40.45 -7.30
N SER A 2 0.47 -40.30 -7.95
CA SER A 2 0.30 -39.30 -9.02
C SER A 2 0.06 -37.95 -8.37
N ILE A 3 0.96 -37.00 -8.61
CA ILE A 3 0.83 -35.61 -8.21
C ILE A 3 -0.18 -35.00 -9.18
N GLU A 4 -1.37 -34.69 -8.70
CA GLU A 4 -2.39 -33.98 -9.47
C GLU A 4 -1.83 -32.59 -9.80
N GLN A 5 -1.59 -32.32 -11.09
CA GLN A 5 -1.20 -30.99 -11.53
C GLN A 5 -2.39 -30.04 -11.32
N PRO A 6 -2.17 -28.82 -10.79
CA PRO A 6 -3.25 -27.86 -10.67
C PRO A 6 -3.83 -27.57 -12.06
N SER A 7 -5.14 -27.73 -12.20
CA SER A 7 -5.87 -27.38 -13.41
C SER A 7 -5.64 -25.90 -13.74
N ALA A 8 -5.58 -25.60 -15.04
CA ALA A 8 -5.50 -24.22 -15.52
C ALA A 8 -6.58 -23.36 -14.86
N PRO A 9 -6.32 -22.07 -14.56
CA PRO A 9 -7.27 -21.23 -13.85
C PRO A 9 -8.59 -21.18 -14.62
N ASP A 10 -9.66 -21.63 -13.97
CA ASP A 10 -11.01 -21.61 -14.49
C ASP A 10 -11.43 -20.18 -14.86
N ALA A 11 -12.34 -20.09 -15.84
CA ALA A 11 -12.89 -18.86 -16.35
C ALA A 11 -13.30 -17.90 -15.20
N ALA A 12 -12.53 -16.80 -15.08
CA ALA A 12 -12.63 -15.69 -14.14
C ALA A 12 -12.46 -16.05 -12.65
N ASP A 13 -11.25 -16.47 -12.26
CA ASP A 13 -10.79 -16.49 -10.86
C ASP A 13 -11.27 -15.21 -10.11
N PRO A 14 -12.07 -15.36 -9.03
CA PRO A 14 -12.62 -14.25 -8.27
C PRO A 14 -11.57 -13.23 -7.83
N ILE A 15 -10.31 -13.63 -7.62
CA ILE A 15 -9.21 -12.75 -7.24
C ILE A 15 -9.01 -11.63 -8.26
N PHE A 16 -9.20 -11.90 -9.56
CA PHE A 16 -9.03 -10.92 -10.64
C PHE A 16 -10.31 -10.20 -11.03
N THR A 17 -11.41 -10.41 -10.29
CA THR A 17 -12.68 -9.70 -10.52
C THR A 17 -12.78 -8.42 -9.67
N PRO A 18 -13.49 -7.38 -10.15
CA PRO A 18 -13.70 -6.16 -9.36
C PRO A 18 -14.38 -6.43 -8.01
N LEU A 19 -14.00 -5.65 -7.00
CA LEU A 19 -14.64 -5.65 -5.68
C LEU A 19 -15.18 -4.26 -5.37
N ARG A 20 -16.47 -4.21 -5.01
CA ARG A 20 -17.19 -2.97 -4.69
C ARG A 20 -17.41 -2.86 -3.19
N PHE A 21 -16.87 -1.81 -2.59
CA PHE A 21 -17.20 -1.32 -1.26
C PHE A 21 -18.29 -0.23 -1.35
N ARG A 22 -18.67 0.34 -0.21
CA ARG A 22 -19.66 1.41 -0.13
C ARG A 22 -19.28 2.62 -1.00
N ASN A 23 -18.03 3.07 -0.92
CA ASN A 23 -17.54 4.32 -1.56
C ASN A 23 -16.32 4.10 -2.48
N LEU A 24 -15.90 2.84 -2.73
CA LEU A 24 -14.70 2.52 -3.49
C LEU A 24 -14.94 1.25 -4.31
N THR A 25 -14.57 1.25 -5.58
CA THR A 25 -14.51 0.05 -6.41
C THR A 25 -13.06 -0.18 -6.82
N VAL A 26 -12.55 -1.37 -6.54
CA VAL A 26 -11.20 -1.80 -6.96
C VAL A 26 -11.30 -2.75 -8.15
N LYS A 27 -10.32 -2.69 -9.06
CA LYS A 27 -10.31 -3.48 -10.31
C LYS A 27 -10.07 -4.98 -10.09
N ASN A 28 -9.47 -5.36 -8.97
CA ASN A 28 -9.24 -6.74 -8.55
C ASN A 28 -9.12 -6.83 -7.03
N ARG A 29 -9.08 -8.06 -6.50
CA ARG A 29 -9.05 -8.35 -5.06
C ARG A 29 -7.63 -8.50 -4.52
N LEU A 30 -6.62 -7.99 -5.23
CA LEU A 30 -5.23 -8.00 -4.78
C LEU A 30 -4.92 -6.70 -4.04
N PHE A 31 -4.68 -6.82 -2.73
CA PHE A 31 -4.39 -5.70 -1.85
C PHE A 31 -2.95 -5.80 -1.37
N ARG A 32 -2.18 -4.73 -1.55
CA ARG A 32 -0.83 -4.65 -0.99
C ARG A 32 -0.96 -4.33 0.50
N SER A 33 -0.64 -5.31 1.36
CA SER A 33 -0.70 -5.17 2.82
C SER A 33 0.24 -4.08 3.35
N SER A 34 0.04 -3.59 4.57
CA SER A 34 0.96 -2.64 5.21
C SER A 34 2.38 -3.24 5.34
N ILE A 35 3.36 -2.61 4.69
CA ILE A 35 4.77 -3.04 4.71
C ILE A 35 5.64 -1.91 5.25
N SER A 36 6.46 -2.20 6.27
CA SER A 36 7.50 -1.30 6.77
C SER A 36 8.67 -1.22 5.80
N GLY A 37 9.12 -0.01 5.46
CA GLY A 37 10.31 0.19 4.62
C GLY A 37 11.50 0.87 5.30
N ARG A 38 11.27 1.58 6.42
CA ARG A 38 12.27 2.50 7.01
C ARG A 38 12.94 3.40 5.95
N ILE A 39 12.16 3.89 4.98
CA ILE A 39 12.62 4.64 3.80
C ILE A 39 12.36 6.15 3.92
N ASP A 40 11.80 6.61 5.03
CA ASP A 40 11.44 8.02 5.27
C ASP A 40 12.47 8.73 6.18
N ASN A 41 12.30 10.04 6.40
CA ASN A 41 13.24 10.84 7.20
C ASN A 41 13.01 10.66 8.72
N TYR A 42 13.97 11.13 9.53
CA TYR A 42 13.92 11.02 10.99
C TYR A 42 12.92 11.97 11.66
N ASP A 43 12.58 13.06 10.99
CA ASP A 43 11.64 14.09 11.42
C ASP A 43 10.17 13.76 11.09
N GLY A 44 9.91 12.56 10.53
CA GLY A 44 8.57 12.17 10.12
C GLY A 44 8.17 12.64 8.72
N SER A 45 9.03 13.36 8.00
CA SER A 45 8.79 13.70 6.59
C SER A 45 9.07 12.49 5.69
N GLY A 46 8.27 12.34 4.63
CA GLY A 46 8.47 11.28 3.67
C GLY A 46 9.51 11.60 2.60
N THR A 47 9.94 10.59 1.86
CA THR A 47 10.95 10.74 0.80
C THR A 47 10.39 10.40 -0.58
N GLN A 48 11.06 10.84 -1.64
CA GLN A 48 10.72 10.44 -3.01
C GLN A 48 10.82 8.91 -3.20
N ALA A 49 11.68 8.23 -2.44
CA ALA A 49 11.78 6.77 -2.48
C ALA A 49 10.45 6.11 -2.08
N ARG A 50 9.72 6.69 -1.12
CA ARG A 50 8.38 6.21 -0.75
C ARG A 50 7.37 6.40 -1.86
N VAL A 51 7.32 7.58 -2.46
CA VAL A 51 6.42 7.84 -3.61
C VAL A 51 6.67 6.83 -4.73
N ASN A 52 7.94 6.64 -5.11
CA ASN A 52 8.32 5.69 -6.16
C ASN A 52 7.97 4.24 -5.81
N TRP A 53 8.11 3.86 -4.53
CA TRP A 53 7.75 2.53 -4.05
C TRP A 53 6.26 2.26 -4.22
N GLU A 54 5.41 3.18 -3.74
CA GLU A 54 3.96 3.05 -3.86
C GLU A 54 3.50 3.04 -5.32
N GLU A 55 4.06 3.93 -6.12
CA GLU A 55 3.76 4.04 -7.55
C GLU A 55 4.14 2.77 -8.31
N ARG A 56 5.22 2.08 -7.92
CA ARG A 56 5.61 0.80 -8.53
C ARG A 56 4.53 -0.28 -8.34
N PHE A 57 3.93 -0.39 -7.14
CA PHE A 57 2.85 -1.35 -6.91
C PHE A 57 1.55 -0.93 -7.58
N ALA A 58 1.23 0.36 -7.57
CA ALA A 58 0.05 0.88 -8.25
C ALA A 58 0.08 0.58 -9.75
N ARG A 59 1.22 0.83 -10.41
CA ARG A 59 1.47 0.43 -11.81
C ARG A 59 1.49 -1.08 -12.01
N GLY A 60 1.96 -1.83 -11.01
CA GLY A 60 1.98 -3.29 -11.02
C GLY A 60 0.60 -3.95 -11.04
N GLY A 61 -0.47 -3.17 -10.88
CA GLY A 61 -1.82 -3.67 -11.13
C GLY A 61 -2.59 -4.14 -9.90
N VAL A 62 -2.09 -3.90 -8.69
CA VAL A 62 -2.87 -4.18 -7.47
C VAL A 62 -4.16 -3.35 -7.44
N GLY A 63 -5.20 -3.88 -6.80
CA GLY A 63 -6.51 -3.23 -6.68
C GLY A 63 -6.49 -2.07 -5.71
N ALA A 64 -5.75 -2.21 -4.60
CA ALA A 64 -5.52 -1.16 -3.62
C ALA A 64 -4.24 -1.40 -2.82
N ILE A 65 -3.81 -0.35 -2.13
CA ILE A 65 -2.59 -0.30 -1.34
C ILE A 65 -2.95 0.17 0.07
N ILE A 66 -2.51 -0.57 1.08
CA ILE A 66 -2.61 -0.16 2.49
C ILE A 66 -1.25 0.44 2.88
N SER A 67 -1.21 1.72 3.21
CA SER A 67 0.04 2.39 3.60
C SER A 67 0.74 1.66 4.77
N ALA A 68 2.06 1.83 4.87
CA ALA A 68 2.80 1.46 6.08
C ALA A 68 2.22 2.20 7.29
N HIS A 69 2.42 1.70 8.51
CA HIS A 69 2.05 2.41 9.76
C HIS A 69 2.42 3.90 9.68
N VAL A 70 1.47 4.80 9.91
CA VAL A 70 1.69 6.25 9.87
C VAL A 70 1.36 6.83 11.24
N PRO A 71 2.36 7.22 12.04
CA PRO A 71 2.11 7.87 13.32
C PRO A 71 1.32 9.19 13.15
N VAL A 72 0.28 9.36 13.96
CA VAL A 72 -0.48 10.63 14.10
C VAL A 72 0.09 11.54 15.19
N HIS A 73 1.11 11.07 15.90
CA HIS A 73 1.86 11.83 16.91
C HIS A 73 3.22 11.16 17.12
N VAL A 74 4.28 11.93 17.36
CA VAL A 74 5.65 11.42 17.56
C VAL A 74 5.77 10.32 18.63
N ARG A 75 4.93 10.36 19.68
CA ARG A 75 4.88 9.32 20.73
C ARG A 75 4.37 7.96 20.23
N GLY A 76 3.63 7.92 19.13
CA GLY A 76 3.14 6.69 18.49
C GLY A 76 4.14 6.08 17.50
N ARG A 77 5.36 6.62 17.43
CA ARG A 77 6.42 6.09 16.58
C ARG A 77 6.90 4.74 17.09
N VAL A 78 6.78 3.71 16.26
CA VAL A 78 7.27 2.36 16.55
C VAL A 78 8.72 2.17 16.10
N LEU A 79 9.11 2.81 14.99
CA LEU A 79 10.45 2.70 14.40
C LEU A 79 10.91 4.07 13.84
N PRO A 80 12.23 4.32 13.75
CA PRO A 80 12.75 5.48 13.02
C PRO A 80 12.50 5.33 11.51
N ASN A 81 12.58 6.43 10.76
CA ASN A 81 12.46 6.48 9.30
C ASN A 81 11.07 6.14 8.76
N TYR A 82 10.05 6.71 9.39
CA TYR A 82 8.65 6.54 9.04
C TYR A 82 8.04 7.90 8.72
N ALA A 83 7.29 8.03 7.63
CA ALA A 83 6.49 9.23 7.40
C ALA A 83 5.32 9.29 8.38
N PHE A 84 5.03 10.48 8.91
CA PHE A 84 3.96 10.75 9.88
C PHE A 84 2.81 11.52 9.22
N ILE A 85 1.69 11.61 9.93
CA ILE A 85 0.55 12.46 9.62
C ILE A 85 0.12 13.23 10.88
N ASP A 86 1.10 13.81 11.55
CA ASP A 86 0.96 14.50 12.84
C ASP A 86 0.95 16.03 12.75
N ASP A 87 1.28 16.60 11.59
CA ASP A 87 1.26 18.04 11.32
C ASP A 87 0.83 18.33 9.86
N ASP A 88 0.28 19.52 9.62
CA ASP A 88 -0.21 19.97 8.31
C ASP A 88 0.93 20.12 7.30
N ASP A 89 2.17 20.32 7.75
CA ASP A 89 3.35 20.36 6.87
C ASP A 89 3.58 19.04 6.09
N LYS A 90 2.95 17.93 6.51
CA LYS A 90 2.99 16.64 5.84
C LYS A 90 1.91 16.45 4.76
N ILE A 91 0.91 17.33 4.71
CA ILE A 91 -0.19 17.24 3.73
C ILE A 91 0.32 17.21 2.28
N PRO A 92 1.25 18.09 1.85
CA PRO A 92 1.75 18.07 0.46
C PRO A 92 2.36 16.73 0.08
N PHE A 93 3.10 16.09 1.00
CA PHE A 93 3.71 14.79 0.77
C PHE A 93 2.65 13.69 0.58
N TRP A 94 1.65 13.60 1.47
CA TRP A 94 0.62 12.57 1.36
C TRP A 94 -0.28 12.73 0.14
N ARG A 95 -0.50 13.96 -0.32
CA ARG A 95 -1.18 14.21 -1.60
C ARG A 95 -0.38 13.71 -2.80
N ALA A 96 0.95 13.69 -2.72
CA ALA A 96 1.80 13.16 -3.79
C ALA A 96 1.86 11.62 -3.81
N VAL A 97 1.63 10.97 -2.65
CA VAL A 97 1.59 9.51 -2.55
C VAL A 97 0.32 8.93 -3.21
N GLY A 98 -0.83 9.56 -2.98
CA GLY A 98 -2.13 9.14 -3.53
C GLY A 98 -3.20 8.89 -2.48
#